data_AF-A0A1G5EA71-F1
#
_entry.id   AF-A0A1G5EA71-F1
#
_cell.length_a   1.000
_cell.length_b   1.000
_cell.length_c   1.000
_cell.angle_alpha   90.00
_cell.angle_beta   90.00
_cell.angle_gamma   90.00
#
_symmetry.space_group_name_H-M   'P 1'
#
loop_
_entity.id
_entity.type
_entity.pdbx_description
1 polymer ?
#
loop_
_entity_poly.entity_id
_entity_poly.type
_entity_poly.pdbx_seq_one_letter_code
_entity_poly.pdbx_strand_id
1 'polypeptide(L)'
;MTRRPGLLRRAFAAYRLRWKRRELLWRCIRAGRLLTPVADRTAAIRSGDVLAFCVIRNEAPRLPEFLAHYRDLGVAHFLIVDNDSSDGAADLLAGQEDVSLWRCGGSYRDARFGLDWTGALQRRFGHGHWCLTVDADELLIYPGYDRTSLPQLTARLAAARIPAMGALMLDLYPSGRLGTADAPPEAPLTERLPWFDAGPYRAQRMQPRHNLWVQGGVRQRAFFADRPRLAPTLNKLPLVNWRRGMVHVNSTHSLLPPKLNLCWDGPGDPRLSGILLHGKFLPEIVAKSEEELQRRQHFARPEAYVGYHRAITARPVLRGPDSRRFTGWQQLVDLGLMSAGAEPNTR
;
A
#
# COMPACT_ATOMS: atom_id res chain seq x y z
N MET A 1 0.16 -33.20 -11.88
CA MET A 1 -0.97 -32.92 -12.79
C MET A 1 -2.17 -32.42 -12.02
N THR A 2 -2.36 -31.11 -11.87
CA THR A 2 -3.55 -30.53 -11.21
C THR A 2 -4.72 -30.50 -12.19
N ARG A 3 -5.75 -31.32 -11.94
CA ARG A 3 -7.00 -31.35 -12.74
C ARG A 3 -7.56 -29.92 -12.85
N ARG A 4 -7.69 -29.42 -14.08
CA ARG A 4 -8.37 -28.14 -14.34
C ARG A 4 -9.77 -28.20 -13.72
N PRO A 5 -10.18 -27.24 -12.87
CA PRO A 5 -11.52 -27.24 -12.30
C PRO A 5 -12.53 -27.19 -13.43
N GLY A 6 -13.54 -28.08 -13.38
CA GLY A 6 -14.58 -28.18 -14.40
C GLY A 6 -15.31 -26.86 -14.64
N LEU A 7 -15.84 -26.68 -15.85
CA LEU A 7 -16.45 -25.44 -16.34
C LEU A 7 -17.48 -24.86 -15.36
N LEU A 8 -18.33 -25.71 -14.77
CA LEU A 8 -19.33 -25.34 -13.75
C LEU A 8 -18.70 -24.73 -12.49
N ARG A 9 -17.59 -25.29 -11.99
CA ARG A 9 -16.89 -24.76 -10.80
C ARG A 9 -16.30 -23.37 -11.09
N ARG A 10 -15.78 -23.15 -12.31
CA ARG A 10 -15.26 -21.83 -12.74
C ARG A 10 -16.39 -20.80 -12.87
N ALA A 11 -17.50 -21.18 -13.49
CA ALA A 11 -18.67 -20.31 -13.62
C ALA A 11 -19.25 -19.92 -12.25
N PHE A 12 -19.38 -20.90 -11.34
CA PHE A 12 -19.83 -20.64 -9.97
C PHE A 12 -18.87 -19.73 -9.19
N ALA A 13 -17.56 -19.94 -9.31
CA ALA A 13 -16.56 -19.06 -8.69
C ALA A 13 -16.65 -17.63 -9.25
N ALA A 14 -16.77 -17.46 -10.57
CA ALA A 14 -16.95 -16.16 -11.21
C ALA A 14 -18.24 -15.45 -10.74
N TYR A 15 -19.34 -16.19 -10.63
CA TYR A 15 -20.60 -15.69 -10.09
C TYR A 15 -20.47 -15.21 -8.64
N ARG A 16 -19.86 -16.01 -7.76
CA ARG A 16 -19.60 -15.62 -6.36
C ARG A 16 -18.74 -14.36 -6.26
N LEU A 17 -17.72 -14.24 -7.10
CA LEU A 17 -16.85 -13.05 -7.11
C LEU A 17 -17.57 -11.81 -7.65
N ARG A 18 -18.50 -11.96 -8.60
CA ARG A 18 -19.37 -10.88 -9.06
C ARG A 18 -20.26 -10.37 -7.94
N TRP A 19 -20.86 -11.26 -7.16
CA TRP A 19 -21.65 -10.88 -5.98
C TRP A 19 -20.80 -10.25 -4.88
N LYS A 20 -19.64 -10.82 -4.56
CA LYS A 20 -18.71 -10.22 -3.60
C LYS A 20 -18.31 -8.80 -4.03
N ARG A 21 -18.04 -8.58 -5.32
CA ARG A 21 -17.74 -7.26 -5.85
C ARG A 21 -18.90 -6.28 -5.64
N ARG A 22 -20.14 -6.71 -5.92
CA ARG A 22 -21.35 -5.89 -5.70
C ARG A 22 -21.54 -5.53 -4.23
N GLU A 23 -21.35 -6.50 -3.34
CA GLU A 23 -21.39 -6.30 -1.88
C GLU A 23 -20.37 -5.24 -1.45
N LEU A 24 -19.10 -5.38 -1.87
CA LEU A 24 -18.04 -4.43 -1.50
C LEU A 24 -18.29 -3.04 -2.09
N LEU A 25 -18.75 -2.94 -3.34
CA LEU A 25 -19.13 -1.66 -3.94
C LEU A 25 -20.28 -0.99 -3.18
N TRP A 26 -21.28 -1.76 -2.75
CA TRP A 26 -22.38 -1.23 -1.94
C TRP A 26 -21.89 -0.72 -0.58
N ARG A 27 -20.97 -1.45 0.06
CA ARG A 27 -20.33 -0.98 1.30
C ARG A 27 -19.61 0.35 1.11
N CYS A 28 -18.84 0.52 0.02
CA CYS A 28 -18.20 1.79 -0.31
C CYS A 28 -19.24 2.91 -0.51
N ILE A 29 -20.33 2.65 -1.25
CA ILE A 29 -21.41 3.64 -1.44
C ILE A 29 -22.02 4.07 -0.11
N ARG A 30 -22.27 3.12 0.79
CA ARG A 30 -22.81 3.41 2.13
C ARG A 30 -21.82 4.22 2.96
N ALA A 31 -20.55 3.82 2.96
CA ALA A 31 -19.49 4.49 3.71
C ALA A 31 -19.24 5.92 3.21
N GLY A 32 -19.40 6.17 1.92
CA GLY A 32 -19.33 7.53 1.36
C GLY A 32 -20.35 8.51 1.93
N ARG A 33 -21.47 8.02 2.50
CA ARG A 33 -22.46 8.87 3.19
C ARG A 33 -22.04 9.27 4.60
N LEU A 34 -21.00 8.62 5.13
CA LEU A 34 -20.42 8.91 6.46
C LEU A 34 -19.22 9.86 6.36
N LEU A 35 -18.86 10.30 5.15
CA LEU A 35 -17.75 11.21 4.92
C LEU A 35 -18.24 12.65 4.92
N THR A 36 -17.68 13.46 5.81
CA THR A 36 -17.96 14.90 5.89
C THR A 36 -16.81 15.66 5.23
N PRO A 37 -17.03 16.45 4.17
CA PRO A 37 -15.97 17.24 3.58
C PRO A 37 -15.47 18.29 4.58
N VAL A 38 -14.15 18.38 4.73
CA VAL A 38 -13.46 19.44 5.50
C VAL A 38 -12.92 20.48 4.52
N ALA A 39 -12.31 20.03 3.43
CA ALA A 39 -11.93 20.88 2.30
C ALA A 39 -12.17 20.09 1.01
N ASP A 40 -13.08 20.57 0.14
CA ASP A 40 -13.36 19.92 -1.14
C ASP A 40 -12.80 20.76 -2.29
N ARG A 41 -11.65 20.33 -2.81
CA ARG A 41 -10.95 20.95 -3.95
C ARG A 41 -11.06 20.08 -5.20
N THR A 42 -12.02 19.14 -5.24
CA THR A 42 -12.12 18.18 -6.35
C THR A 42 -12.49 18.81 -7.69
N ALA A 43 -12.97 20.06 -7.70
CA ALA A 43 -13.18 20.83 -8.93
C ALA A 43 -11.88 21.14 -9.69
N ALA A 44 -10.71 21.08 -9.03
CA ALA A 44 -9.42 21.30 -9.66
C ALA A 44 -8.90 20.08 -10.45
N ILE A 45 -9.49 18.89 -10.24
CA ILE A 45 -9.07 17.64 -10.88
C ILE A 45 -9.34 17.69 -12.39
N ARG A 46 -8.30 17.44 -13.19
CA ARG A 46 -8.33 17.47 -14.66
C ARG A 46 -8.22 16.07 -15.24
N SER A 47 -8.76 15.88 -16.44
CA SER A 47 -8.59 14.61 -17.16
C SER A 47 -7.11 14.29 -17.36
N GLY A 48 -6.71 13.05 -17.06
CA GLY A 48 -5.33 12.60 -17.15
C GLY A 48 -4.52 12.71 -15.85
N ASP A 49 -5.04 13.42 -14.83
CA ASP A 49 -4.38 13.54 -13.53
C ASP A 49 -4.18 12.18 -12.85
N VAL A 50 -3.02 12.01 -12.23
CA VAL A 50 -2.76 10.92 -11.29
C VAL A 50 -3.25 11.34 -9.91
N LEU A 51 -4.13 10.54 -9.32
CA LEU A 51 -4.80 10.85 -8.06
C LEU A 51 -4.31 9.95 -6.94
N ALA A 52 -3.90 10.53 -5.80
CA ALA A 52 -3.54 9.78 -4.61
C ALA A 52 -4.72 9.63 -3.65
N PHE A 53 -4.91 8.44 -3.09
CA PHE A 53 -5.94 8.12 -2.12
C PHE A 53 -5.29 7.55 -0.86
N CYS A 54 -5.62 8.12 0.29
CA CYS A 54 -5.07 7.72 1.58
C CYS A 54 -6.13 7.82 2.68
N VAL A 55 -6.02 6.96 3.70
CA VAL A 55 -6.72 7.13 4.98
C VAL A 55 -5.65 7.36 6.04
N ILE A 56 -5.85 8.39 6.86
CA ILE A 56 -4.90 8.72 7.92
C ILE A 56 -5.59 8.73 9.28
N ARG A 57 -4.79 8.50 10.31
CA ARG A 57 -5.13 8.81 11.70
C ARG A 57 -3.86 9.04 12.48
N ASN A 58 -3.69 10.24 13.03
CA ASN A 58 -2.52 10.62 13.81
C ASN A 58 -1.19 10.38 13.05
N GLU A 59 -1.12 10.88 11.82
CA GLU A 59 0.05 10.73 10.95
C GLU A 59 0.75 12.05 10.64
N ALA A 60 0.46 13.14 11.37
CA ALA A 60 1.04 14.46 11.12
C ALA A 60 2.57 14.46 10.90
N PRO A 61 3.38 13.70 11.67
CA PRO A 61 4.83 13.66 11.46
C PRO A 61 5.28 13.08 10.10
N ARG A 62 4.43 12.30 9.41
CA ARG A 62 4.76 11.68 8.10
C ARG A 62 4.29 12.51 6.92
N LEU A 63 3.28 13.35 7.12
CA LEU A 63 2.62 14.08 6.03
C LEU A 63 3.56 14.98 5.22
N PRO A 64 4.53 15.72 5.80
CA PRO A 64 5.42 16.57 5.01
C PRO A 64 6.20 15.78 3.95
N GLU A 65 6.88 14.69 4.34
CA GLU A 65 7.63 13.83 3.42
C GLU A 65 6.70 13.11 2.44
N PHE A 66 5.57 12.57 2.93
CA PHE A 66 4.58 11.90 2.10
C PHE A 66 4.07 12.82 0.96
N LEU A 67 3.65 14.04 1.29
CA LEU A 67 3.14 14.99 0.30
C LEU A 67 4.24 15.42 -0.67
N ALA A 68 5.44 15.76 -0.16
CA ALA A 68 6.56 16.15 -1.00
C ALA A 68 6.94 15.05 -2.00
N HIS A 69 7.14 13.83 -1.52
CA HIS A 69 7.49 12.67 -2.35
C HIS A 69 6.48 12.45 -3.47
N TYR A 70 5.18 12.47 -3.17
CA TYR A 70 4.18 12.23 -4.19
C TYR A 70 3.94 13.41 -5.13
N ARG A 71 4.15 14.65 -4.68
CA ARG A 71 4.17 15.84 -5.54
C ARG A 71 5.34 15.79 -6.53
N ASP A 72 6.53 15.43 -6.07
CA ASP A 72 7.72 15.25 -6.91
C ASP A 72 7.52 14.16 -7.96
N LEU A 73 6.79 13.09 -7.60
CA LEU A 73 6.37 12.06 -8.53
C LEU A 73 5.26 12.51 -9.51
N GLY A 74 4.67 13.69 -9.34
CA GLY A 74 3.62 14.22 -10.21
C GLY A 74 2.22 13.73 -9.90
N VAL A 75 1.92 13.40 -8.63
CA VAL A 75 0.53 13.33 -8.16
C VAL A 75 -0.08 14.73 -8.25
N ALA A 76 -1.20 14.84 -8.95
CA ALA A 76 -1.86 16.13 -9.19
C ALA A 76 -2.87 16.50 -8.10
N HIS A 77 -3.47 15.51 -7.44
CA HIS A 77 -4.47 15.74 -6.39
C HIS A 77 -4.49 14.61 -5.37
N PHE A 78 -4.66 14.98 -4.10
CA PHE A 78 -4.77 14.05 -2.97
C PHE A 78 -6.21 14.01 -2.47
N LEU A 79 -6.77 12.80 -2.36
CA LEU A 79 -8.08 12.55 -1.77
C LEU A 79 -7.90 11.77 -0.47
N ILE A 80 -7.95 12.49 0.65
CA ILE A 80 -7.59 11.95 1.96
C ILE A 80 -8.81 11.86 2.87
N VAL A 81 -8.92 10.74 3.58
CA VAL A 81 -9.88 10.57 4.67
C VAL A 81 -9.14 10.62 6.00
N ASP A 82 -9.43 11.64 6.80
CA ASP A 82 -9.00 11.75 8.19
C ASP A 82 -9.97 10.98 9.10
N ASN A 83 -9.46 9.96 9.80
CA ASN A 83 -10.25 9.17 10.75
C ASN A 83 -10.05 9.67 12.19
N ASP A 84 -10.56 10.88 12.44
CA ASP A 84 -10.51 11.57 13.73
C ASP A 84 -9.10 11.70 14.29
N SER A 85 -8.19 12.31 13.52
CA SER A 85 -6.87 12.67 14.04
C SER A 85 -6.95 13.78 15.09
N SER A 86 -6.04 13.74 16.05
CA SER A 86 -5.92 14.68 17.15
C SER A 86 -4.52 15.30 17.27
N ASP A 87 -3.65 15.08 16.27
CA ASP A 87 -2.24 15.50 16.24
C ASP A 87 -1.96 16.68 15.30
N GLY A 88 -3.01 17.36 14.83
CA GLY A 88 -2.91 18.48 13.88
C GLY A 88 -2.87 18.06 12.41
N ALA A 89 -2.92 16.76 12.09
CA ALA A 89 -2.90 16.28 10.70
C ALA A 89 -4.03 16.87 9.84
N ALA A 90 -5.24 17.00 10.40
CA ALA A 90 -6.38 17.53 9.67
C ALA A 90 -6.17 19.00 9.25
N ASP A 91 -5.63 19.84 10.14
CA ASP A 91 -5.39 21.26 9.86
C ASP A 91 -4.26 21.44 8.84
N LEU A 92 -3.18 20.65 8.99
CA LEU A 92 -2.07 20.61 8.03
C LEU A 92 -2.56 20.30 6.62
N LEU A 93 -3.41 19.27 6.48
CA LEU A 93 -3.96 18.84 5.20
C LEU A 93 -4.99 19.81 4.64
N ALA A 94 -5.86 20.37 5.49
CA ALA A 94 -6.87 21.33 5.05
C ALA A 94 -6.23 22.58 4.43
N GLY A 95 -5.03 22.96 4.88
CA GLY A 95 -4.26 24.08 4.33
C GLY A 95 -3.59 23.83 2.97
N GLN A 96 -3.56 22.60 2.45
CA GLN A 96 -2.90 22.29 1.18
C GLN A 96 -3.85 22.50 -0.03
N GLU A 97 -3.39 23.20 -1.07
CA GLU A 97 -4.22 23.55 -2.25
C GLU A 97 -4.56 22.36 -3.15
N ASP A 98 -3.74 21.31 -3.13
CA ASP A 98 -3.87 20.08 -3.91
C ASP A 98 -4.50 18.93 -3.11
N VAL A 99 -5.04 19.20 -1.92
CA VAL A 99 -5.69 18.21 -1.06
C VAL A 99 -7.19 18.48 -0.97
N SER A 100 -7.98 17.43 -1.25
CA SER A 100 -9.35 17.30 -0.78
C SER A 100 -9.39 16.39 0.44
N LEU A 101 -9.96 16.88 1.53
CA LEU A 101 -9.99 16.24 2.83
C LEU A 101 -11.43 15.96 3.26
N TRP A 102 -11.69 14.72 3.69
CA TRP A 102 -12.92 14.32 4.37
C TRP A 102 -12.60 13.82 5.77
N ARG A 103 -13.47 14.09 6.74
CA ARG A 103 -13.43 13.50 8.07
C ARG A 103 -14.44 12.35 8.18
N CYS A 104 -14.10 11.32 8.96
CA CYS A 104 -15.02 10.26 9.34
C CYS A 104 -14.74 9.76 10.76
N GLY A 105 -15.77 9.70 11.61
CA GLY A 105 -15.69 9.09 12.95
C GLY A 105 -16.11 7.62 13.01
N GLY A 106 -16.19 6.94 11.86
CA GLY A 106 -16.54 5.53 11.80
C GLY A 106 -15.43 4.62 12.31
N SER A 107 -15.81 3.38 12.67
CA SER A 107 -14.87 2.32 13.05
C SER A 107 -13.95 1.94 11.87
N TYR A 108 -12.64 2.13 12.06
CA TYR A 108 -11.62 1.81 11.06
C TYR A 108 -11.67 0.34 10.64
N ARG A 109 -11.80 -0.58 11.62
CA ARG A 109 -11.92 -2.02 11.38
C ARG A 109 -13.17 -2.36 10.58
N ASP A 110 -14.31 -1.79 10.94
CA ASP A 110 -15.58 -2.08 10.26
C ASP A 110 -15.62 -1.50 8.85
N ALA A 111 -14.91 -0.40 8.61
CA ALA A 111 -14.67 0.16 7.27
C ALA A 111 -13.62 -0.63 6.46
N ARG A 112 -13.25 -1.84 6.92
CA ARG A 112 -12.23 -2.72 6.31
C ARG A 112 -10.86 -2.03 6.22
N PHE A 113 -10.45 -1.40 7.32
CA PHE A 113 -9.21 -0.62 7.41
C PHE A 113 -9.22 0.53 6.40
N GLY A 114 -10.30 1.32 6.43
CA GLY A 114 -10.47 2.51 5.59
C GLY A 114 -10.77 2.26 4.11
N LEU A 115 -10.76 1.00 3.63
CA LEU A 115 -11.05 0.66 2.23
C LEU A 115 -12.47 1.04 1.79
N ASP A 116 -13.45 0.99 2.70
CA ASP A 116 -14.81 1.40 2.38
C ASP A 116 -14.87 2.92 2.09
N TRP A 117 -14.09 3.73 2.81
CA TRP A 117 -14.03 5.19 2.62
C TRP A 117 -13.25 5.58 1.36
N THR A 118 -12.02 5.09 1.21
CA THR A 118 -11.22 5.33 -0.01
C THR A 118 -11.92 4.78 -1.23
N GLY A 119 -12.53 3.60 -1.14
CA GLY A 119 -13.33 3.03 -2.24
C GLY A 119 -14.54 3.90 -2.62
N ALA A 120 -15.12 4.65 -1.69
CA ALA A 120 -16.18 5.62 -1.99
C ALA A 120 -15.65 6.78 -2.84
N LEU A 121 -14.52 7.36 -2.43
CA LEU A 121 -13.85 8.46 -3.14
C LEU A 121 -13.34 8.00 -4.51
N GLN A 122 -12.70 6.83 -4.59
CA GLN A 122 -12.24 6.23 -5.84
C GLN A 122 -13.38 5.99 -6.83
N ARG A 123 -14.56 5.57 -6.34
CA ARG A 123 -15.74 5.39 -7.19
C ARG A 123 -16.26 6.72 -7.73
N ARG A 124 -16.20 7.79 -6.93
CA ARG A 124 -16.71 9.13 -7.27
C ARG A 124 -15.75 9.88 -8.21
N PHE A 125 -14.47 9.89 -7.88
CA PHE A 125 -13.45 10.75 -8.51
C PHE A 125 -12.39 9.98 -9.29
N GLY A 126 -12.10 8.73 -8.94
CA GLY A 126 -11.03 7.95 -9.58
C GLY A 126 -11.36 7.40 -10.97
N HIS A 127 -12.61 7.47 -11.44
CA HIS A 127 -12.95 6.85 -12.71
C HIS A 127 -12.28 7.55 -13.90
N GLY A 128 -11.48 6.80 -14.67
CA GLY A 128 -10.76 7.34 -15.83
C GLY A 128 -9.38 7.90 -15.48
N HIS A 129 -9.01 7.85 -14.20
CA HIS A 129 -7.70 8.26 -13.71
C HIS A 129 -6.85 7.06 -13.34
N TRP A 130 -5.54 7.29 -13.31
CA TRP A 130 -4.66 6.42 -12.55
C TRP A 130 -4.74 6.80 -11.09
N CYS A 131 -5.11 5.83 -10.26
CA CYS A 131 -5.25 5.99 -8.82
C CYS A 131 -4.05 5.33 -8.13
N LEU A 132 -3.32 6.14 -7.37
CA LEU A 132 -2.34 5.68 -6.39
C LEU A 132 -3.05 5.49 -5.04
N THR A 133 -2.96 4.32 -4.42
CA THR A 133 -3.53 4.03 -3.10
C THR A 133 -2.44 3.52 -2.17
N VAL A 134 -2.12 4.30 -1.16
CA VAL A 134 -0.97 4.08 -0.26
C VAL A 134 -1.31 4.51 1.15
N ASP A 135 -0.67 3.88 2.13
CA ASP A 135 -0.74 4.30 3.53
C ASP A 135 0.28 5.44 3.79
N ALA A 136 0.08 6.23 4.85
CA ALA A 136 0.93 7.40 5.12
C ALA A 136 2.40 7.06 5.46
N ASP A 137 2.67 5.80 5.82
CA ASP A 137 4.01 5.26 6.06
C ASP A 137 4.61 4.54 4.84
N GLU A 138 4.04 4.74 3.65
CA GLU A 138 4.48 4.11 2.40
C GLU A 138 4.88 5.13 1.34
N LEU A 139 6.12 5.03 0.87
CA LEU A 139 6.64 5.81 -0.26
C LEU A 139 6.88 4.89 -1.46
N LEU A 140 6.10 5.07 -2.53
CA LEU A 140 6.29 4.32 -3.78
C LEU A 140 7.55 4.79 -4.49
N ILE A 141 8.45 3.87 -4.79
CA ILE A 141 9.53 4.05 -5.76
C ILE A 141 9.39 3.01 -6.88
N TYR A 142 9.95 3.33 -8.02
CA TYR A 142 10.00 2.46 -9.19
C TYR A 142 11.26 2.74 -10.00
N PRO A 143 11.66 1.85 -10.93
CA PRO A 143 12.86 2.07 -11.72
C PRO A 143 12.82 3.39 -12.47
N GLY A 144 13.83 4.25 -12.21
CA GLY A 144 13.94 5.58 -12.78
C GLY A 144 12.96 6.62 -12.21
N TYR A 145 12.39 6.42 -11.01
CA TYR A 145 11.46 7.39 -10.39
C TYR A 145 12.06 8.78 -10.16
N ASP A 146 13.39 8.88 -10.11
CA ASP A 146 14.16 10.13 -10.03
C ASP A 146 14.13 10.93 -11.35
N ARG A 147 13.70 10.32 -12.45
CA ARG A 147 13.71 10.91 -13.81
C ARG A 147 12.40 10.76 -14.57
N THR A 148 11.57 9.80 -14.16
CA THR A 148 10.30 9.46 -14.79
C THR A 148 9.20 9.75 -13.78
N SER A 149 8.27 10.63 -14.12
CA SER A 149 7.12 10.95 -13.26
C SER A 149 6.01 9.88 -13.38
N LEU A 150 5.07 9.87 -12.43
CA LEU A 150 3.90 8.99 -12.47
C LEU A 150 3.05 9.21 -13.73
N PRO A 151 2.79 10.45 -14.20
CA PRO A 151 2.16 10.66 -15.51
C PRO A 151 2.88 9.95 -16.66
N GLN A 152 4.22 10.00 -16.72
CA GLN A 152 5.00 9.31 -17.75
C GLN A 152 4.94 7.79 -17.60
N LEU A 153 5.10 7.28 -16.37
CA LEU A 153 4.98 5.86 -16.05
C LEU A 153 3.60 5.31 -16.44
N THR A 154 2.55 6.02 -16.07
CA THR A 154 1.16 5.61 -16.31
C THR A 154 0.79 5.68 -17.79
N ALA A 155 1.35 6.63 -18.54
CA ALA A 155 1.25 6.66 -20.00
C ALA A 155 1.89 5.41 -20.64
N ARG A 156 3.09 5.01 -20.18
CA ARG A 156 3.77 3.78 -20.64
C ARG A 156 2.94 2.53 -20.32
N LEU A 157 2.42 2.42 -19.10
CA LEU A 157 1.55 1.31 -18.70
C LEU A 157 0.26 1.25 -19.54
N ALA A 158 -0.35 2.41 -19.80
CA ALA A 158 -1.55 2.52 -20.63
C ALA A 158 -1.28 2.08 -22.08
N ALA A 159 -0.16 2.52 -22.68
CA ALA A 159 0.27 2.11 -24.01
C ALA A 159 0.49 0.58 -24.10
N ALA A 160 1.08 0.00 -23.04
CA ALA A 160 1.25 -1.46 -22.91
C ALA A 160 -0.04 -2.22 -22.53
N ARG A 161 -1.17 -1.53 -22.36
CA ARG A 161 -2.46 -2.09 -21.88
C ARG A 161 -2.34 -2.81 -20.53
N ILE A 162 -1.40 -2.40 -19.68
CA ILE A 162 -1.21 -2.91 -18.33
C ILE A 162 -2.09 -2.06 -17.39
N PRO A 163 -3.12 -2.63 -16.74
CA PRO A 163 -4.11 -1.84 -16.01
C PRO A 163 -3.71 -1.54 -14.55
N ALA A 164 -2.64 -2.15 -14.04
CA ALA A 164 -2.15 -1.94 -12.69
C ALA A 164 -0.66 -2.30 -12.59
N MET A 165 0.06 -1.66 -11.69
CA MET A 165 1.43 -1.99 -11.33
C MET A 165 1.46 -2.60 -9.93
N GLY A 166 2.14 -3.74 -9.78
CA GLY A 166 2.40 -4.34 -8.48
C GLY A 166 3.64 -3.75 -7.81
N ALA A 167 3.66 -3.78 -6.48
CA ALA A 167 4.82 -3.40 -5.70
C ALA A 167 5.05 -4.33 -4.51
N LEU A 168 6.32 -4.57 -4.19
CA LEU A 168 6.72 -5.17 -2.92
C LEU A 168 6.76 -4.09 -1.84
N MET A 169 6.11 -4.33 -0.72
CA MET A 169 6.22 -3.53 0.49
C MET A 169 7.49 -3.93 1.23
N LEU A 170 8.48 -3.04 1.24
CA LEU A 170 9.81 -3.26 1.77
C LEU A 170 9.92 -2.61 3.15
N ASP A 171 9.90 -3.44 4.20
CA ASP A 171 10.02 -2.96 5.57
C ASP A 171 11.43 -2.42 5.83
N LEU A 172 11.53 -1.13 6.15
CA LEU A 172 12.76 -0.45 6.52
C LEU A 172 12.93 -0.41 8.05
N TYR A 173 14.14 -0.51 8.56
CA TYR A 173 14.43 -0.51 10.00
C TYR A 173 15.77 0.18 10.35
N PRO A 174 15.96 0.63 11.61
CA PRO A 174 17.18 1.34 12.01
C PRO A 174 18.36 0.36 12.21
N SER A 175 19.56 0.90 12.32
CA SER A 175 20.75 0.11 12.73
C SER A 175 20.63 -0.39 14.17
N GLY A 176 19.98 0.41 15.02
CA GLY A 176 19.81 0.18 16.44
C GLY A 176 18.55 -0.61 16.79
N ARG A 177 18.07 -0.39 18.02
CA ARG A 177 16.86 -1.00 18.55
C ARG A 177 15.62 -0.43 17.86
N LEU A 178 14.56 -1.22 17.73
CA LEU A 178 13.27 -0.69 17.31
C LEU A 178 12.82 0.49 18.19
N GLY A 179 12.17 1.46 17.57
CA GLY A 179 11.81 2.72 18.21
C GLY A 179 12.94 3.76 18.21
N THR A 180 14.06 3.52 17.51
CA THR A 180 15.09 4.54 17.23
C THR A 180 15.13 4.86 15.73
N ALA A 181 15.80 5.95 15.37
CA ALA A 181 16.12 6.31 13.99
C ALA A 181 17.62 6.61 13.88
N ASP A 182 18.21 6.34 12.71
CA ASP A 182 19.63 6.59 12.44
C ASP A 182 19.91 8.05 12.01
N ALA A 183 18.86 8.84 11.82
CA ALA A 183 18.91 10.24 11.43
C ALA A 183 17.79 11.05 12.12
N PRO A 184 17.88 12.39 12.16
CA PRO A 184 16.84 13.27 12.72
C PRO A 184 15.46 13.11 12.06
N PRO A 185 14.35 13.50 12.72
CA PRO A 185 12.99 13.33 12.21
C PRO A 185 12.72 13.95 10.83
N GLU A 186 13.38 15.05 10.50
CA GLU A 186 13.30 15.80 9.24
C GLU A 186 14.08 15.15 8.08
N ALA A 187 14.98 14.21 8.38
CA ALA A 187 15.75 13.51 7.35
C ALA A 187 14.85 12.53 6.56
N PRO A 188 15.21 12.21 5.31
CA PRO A 188 14.48 11.23 4.51
C PRO A 188 14.27 9.90 5.23
N LEU A 189 13.15 9.23 4.97
CA LEU A 189 12.80 7.92 5.54
C LEU A 189 13.94 6.90 5.40
N THR A 190 14.61 6.89 4.25
CA THR A 190 15.72 5.98 3.93
C THR A 190 17.01 6.29 4.70
N GLU A 191 17.16 7.49 5.26
CA GLU A 191 18.26 7.83 6.15
C GLU A 191 17.92 7.51 7.60
N ARG A 192 16.66 7.73 7.99
CA ARG A 192 16.14 7.39 9.33
C ARG A 192 16.09 5.89 9.56
N LEU A 193 15.70 5.12 8.54
CA LEU A 193 15.59 3.66 8.54
C LEU A 193 16.36 3.06 7.35
N PRO A 194 17.70 3.01 7.41
CA PRO A 194 18.52 2.73 6.24
C PRO A 194 18.67 1.23 5.94
N TRP A 195 18.15 0.33 6.76
CA TRP A 195 18.36 -1.11 6.61
C TRP A 195 17.09 -1.85 6.17
N PHE A 196 17.26 -2.88 5.35
CA PHE A 196 16.18 -3.77 4.90
C PHE A 196 16.70 -5.21 4.70
N ASP A 197 15.79 -6.18 4.60
CA ASP A 197 16.12 -7.57 4.22
C ASP A 197 15.93 -7.76 2.71
N ALA A 198 16.94 -8.27 2.00
CA ALA A 198 16.81 -8.55 0.56
C ALA A 198 16.01 -9.84 0.25
N GLY A 199 15.66 -10.64 1.26
CA GLY A 199 14.94 -11.89 1.09
C GLY A 199 15.24 -12.89 2.22
N PRO A 200 14.81 -14.16 2.07
CA PRO A 200 14.02 -14.67 0.95
C PRO A 200 12.57 -14.15 0.97
N TYR A 201 11.96 -14.06 -0.22
CA TYR A 201 10.54 -13.82 -0.40
C TYR A 201 9.89 -15.02 -1.09
N ARG A 202 8.68 -15.37 -0.65
CA ARG A 202 7.85 -16.40 -1.27
C ARG A 202 6.57 -15.80 -1.78
N ALA A 203 6.23 -16.06 -3.03
CA ALA A 203 5.00 -15.65 -3.66
C ALA A 203 4.06 -16.84 -3.89
N GLN A 204 2.79 -16.69 -3.52
CA GLN A 204 1.75 -17.69 -3.79
C GLN A 204 0.46 -17.03 -4.26
N ARG A 205 -0.11 -17.56 -5.34
CA ARG A 205 -1.38 -17.08 -5.88
C ARG A 205 -2.57 -17.86 -5.32
N MET A 206 -3.52 -17.14 -4.74
CA MET A 206 -4.66 -17.72 -4.04
C MET A 206 -5.93 -17.67 -4.89
N GLN A 207 -6.55 -18.84 -5.08
CA GLN A 207 -7.81 -18.99 -5.79
C GLN A 207 -9.01 -18.72 -4.86
N PRO A 208 -10.17 -18.27 -5.38
CA PRO A 208 -10.46 -17.97 -6.78
C PRO A 208 -10.20 -16.50 -7.18
N ARG A 209 -9.72 -15.66 -6.25
CA ARG A 209 -9.52 -14.22 -6.51
C ARG A 209 -8.24 -13.93 -7.29
N HIS A 210 -7.36 -14.91 -7.44
CA HIS A 210 -6.00 -14.75 -7.93
C HIS A 210 -5.18 -13.74 -7.10
N ASN A 211 -5.54 -13.47 -5.84
CA ASN A 211 -4.76 -12.55 -5.01
C ASN A 211 -3.37 -13.16 -4.76
N LEU A 212 -2.34 -12.36 -4.96
CA LEU A 212 -0.97 -12.74 -4.65
C LEU A 212 -0.78 -12.60 -3.13
N TRP A 213 -0.05 -13.55 -2.55
CA TRP A 213 0.49 -13.50 -1.19
C TRP A 213 2.00 -13.59 -1.28
N VAL A 214 2.67 -12.45 -1.13
CA VAL A 214 4.12 -12.40 -0.91
C VAL A 214 4.37 -12.34 0.60
N GLN A 215 5.21 -13.23 1.10
CA GLN A 215 5.63 -13.30 2.51
C GLN A 215 7.15 -13.46 2.58
N GLY A 216 7.78 -12.98 3.65
CA GLY A 216 9.23 -13.03 3.81
C GLY A 216 9.77 -11.81 4.56
N GLY A 217 11.04 -11.50 4.30
CA GLY A 217 11.72 -10.33 4.84
C GLY A 217 11.77 -10.27 6.37
N VAL A 218 12.04 -9.07 6.89
CA VAL A 218 12.39 -8.87 8.30
C VAL A 218 11.29 -9.27 9.26
N ARG A 219 10.03 -9.02 8.92
CA ARG A 219 8.93 -9.41 9.81
C ARG A 219 8.83 -10.92 9.95
N GLN A 220 8.96 -11.66 8.84
CA GLN A 220 8.99 -13.11 8.91
C GLN A 220 10.21 -13.60 9.71
N ARG A 221 11.40 -13.08 9.42
CA ARG A 221 12.66 -13.46 10.08
C ARG A 221 12.63 -13.20 11.58
N ALA A 222 12.20 -12.02 12.00
CA ALA A 222 12.30 -11.57 13.39
C ALA A 222 11.11 -11.98 14.27
N PHE A 223 9.91 -12.12 13.70
CA PHE A 223 8.69 -12.29 14.50
C PHE A 223 7.83 -13.51 14.15
N PHE A 224 8.07 -14.12 12.99
CA PHE A 224 7.27 -15.27 12.53
C PHE A 224 8.17 -16.44 12.08
N ALA A 225 9.38 -16.54 12.60
CA ALA A 225 10.34 -17.59 12.22
C ALA A 225 9.74 -19.00 12.36
N ASP A 226 9.06 -19.27 13.47
CA ASP A 226 8.42 -20.57 13.75
C ASP A 226 7.06 -20.73 13.03
N ARG A 227 6.48 -19.64 12.52
CA ARG A 227 5.13 -19.61 11.94
C ARG A 227 5.08 -18.75 10.67
N PRO A 228 5.89 -19.03 9.64
CA PRO A 228 6.04 -18.14 8.48
C PRO A 228 4.73 -17.94 7.69
N ARG A 229 3.80 -18.90 7.75
CA ARG A 229 2.46 -18.76 7.14
C ARG A 229 1.62 -17.63 7.75
N LEU A 230 1.91 -17.21 8.98
CA LEU A 230 1.23 -16.10 9.66
C LEU A 230 1.92 -14.76 9.40
N ALA A 231 3.07 -14.73 8.72
CA ALA A 231 3.75 -13.48 8.40
C ALA A 231 2.85 -12.56 7.54
N PRO A 232 2.93 -11.23 7.72
CA PRO A 232 2.15 -10.28 6.95
C PRO A 232 2.33 -10.43 5.44
N THR A 233 1.28 -10.11 4.68
CA THR A 233 1.36 -10.04 3.22
C THR A 233 2.10 -8.77 2.79
N LEU A 234 3.02 -8.90 1.85
CA LEU A 234 3.94 -7.84 1.41
C LEU A 234 3.67 -7.32 -0.01
N ASN A 235 2.78 -7.92 -0.80
CA ASN A 235 2.47 -7.40 -2.14
C ASN A 235 1.35 -6.37 -2.11
N LYS A 236 1.49 -5.24 -2.80
CA LYS A 236 0.38 -4.30 -3.04
C LYS A 236 0.16 -4.09 -4.55
N LEU A 237 -1.01 -3.58 -4.91
CA LEU A 237 -1.33 -3.04 -6.23
C LEU A 237 -1.60 -1.54 -6.08
N PRO A 238 -0.55 -0.73 -5.77
CA PRO A 238 -0.76 0.65 -5.37
C PRO A 238 -1.22 1.55 -6.51
N LEU A 239 -0.84 1.25 -7.76
CA LEU A 239 -1.11 2.11 -8.92
C LEU A 239 -2.01 1.39 -9.92
N VAL A 240 -3.22 1.90 -10.12
CA VAL A 240 -4.27 1.22 -10.91
C VAL A 240 -4.98 2.19 -11.83
N ASN A 241 -5.15 1.83 -13.11
CA ASN A 241 -6.05 2.53 -14.03
C ASN A 241 -7.50 2.24 -13.62
N TRP A 242 -8.11 3.18 -12.91
CA TRP A 242 -9.28 2.91 -12.12
C TRP A 242 -10.58 3.04 -12.91
N ARG A 243 -11.47 2.07 -12.70
CA ARG A 243 -12.82 2.08 -13.26
C ARG A 243 -13.84 1.95 -12.15
N ARG A 244 -15.00 2.60 -12.32
CA ARG A 244 -16.08 2.66 -11.32
C ARG A 244 -16.56 1.30 -10.78
N GLY A 245 -16.37 0.23 -11.55
CA GLY A 245 -16.71 -1.14 -11.15
C GLY A 245 -15.61 -1.92 -10.42
N MET A 246 -14.45 -1.30 -10.15
CA MET A 246 -13.33 -1.90 -9.41
C MET A 246 -13.47 -1.65 -7.91
N VAL A 247 -12.91 -2.55 -7.10
CA VAL A 247 -12.93 -2.42 -5.64
C VAL A 247 -11.81 -3.23 -4.98
N HIS A 248 -11.16 -2.65 -3.98
CA HIS A 248 -10.19 -3.33 -3.12
C HIS A 248 -10.88 -4.34 -2.20
N VAL A 249 -10.27 -5.52 -2.01
CA VAL A 249 -10.84 -6.60 -1.19
C VAL A 249 -10.28 -6.61 0.22
N ASN A 250 -8.96 -6.63 0.37
CA ASN A 250 -8.24 -6.79 1.64
C ASN A 250 -6.95 -5.95 1.62
N SER A 251 -6.97 -4.81 2.34
CA SER A 251 -6.02 -3.71 2.08
C SER A 251 -5.89 -3.43 0.56
N THR A 252 -4.76 -2.91 0.11
CA THR A 252 -4.41 -2.72 -1.31
C THR A 252 -3.71 -3.95 -1.91
N HIS A 253 -3.78 -5.12 -1.24
CA HIS A 253 -3.15 -6.38 -1.70
C HIS A 253 -3.90 -7.07 -2.84
N SER A 254 -5.22 -6.84 -2.98
CA SER A 254 -6.01 -7.41 -4.06
C SER A 254 -7.28 -6.65 -4.41
N LEU A 255 -7.72 -6.83 -5.65
CA LEU A 255 -8.82 -6.13 -6.30
C LEU A 255 -9.85 -7.11 -6.88
N LEU A 256 -11.07 -6.63 -7.06
CA LEU A 256 -12.04 -7.20 -7.98
C LEU A 256 -12.31 -6.19 -9.10
N PRO A 257 -12.40 -6.65 -10.38
CA PRO A 257 -12.41 -8.04 -10.84
C PRO A 257 -11.04 -8.75 -10.74
N PRO A 258 -11.03 -10.10 -10.60
CA PRO A 258 -9.84 -10.91 -10.27
C PRO A 258 -8.65 -10.75 -11.21
N LYS A 259 -8.90 -10.42 -12.49
CA LYS A 259 -7.86 -10.26 -13.51
C LYS A 259 -6.81 -9.19 -13.15
N LEU A 260 -7.19 -8.18 -12.36
CA LEU A 260 -6.28 -7.13 -11.91
C LEU A 260 -5.16 -7.69 -11.04
N ASN A 261 -5.42 -8.78 -10.33
CA ASN A 261 -4.43 -9.39 -9.44
C ASN A 261 -3.33 -10.13 -10.21
N LEU A 262 -3.48 -10.32 -11.52
CA LEU A 262 -2.51 -11.00 -12.38
C LEU A 262 -1.43 -10.06 -12.94
N CYS A 263 -1.44 -8.78 -12.60
CA CYS A 263 -0.49 -7.81 -13.17
C CYS A 263 0.95 -7.94 -12.63
N TRP A 264 1.15 -8.72 -11.56
CA TRP A 264 2.46 -8.99 -10.96
C TRP A 264 2.45 -10.34 -10.22
N ASP A 265 3.59 -11.04 -10.23
CA ASP A 265 3.79 -12.37 -9.62
C ASP A 265 4.77 -12.37 -8.42
N GLY A 266 5.34 -11.21 -8.06
CA GLY A 266 6.25 -11.07 -6.92
C GLY A 266 7.69 -10.73 -7.32
N PRO A 267 8.62 -10.68 -6.36
CA PRO A 267 10.06 -10.55 -6.64
C PRO A 267 10.54 -11.61 -7.65
N GLY A 268 11.42 -11.22 -8.56
CA GLY A 268 11.90 -12.02 -9.68
C GLY A 268 11.01 -12.01 -10.93
N ASP A 269 9.82 -11.40 -10.87
CA ASP A 269 8.98 -11.18 -12.05
C ASP A 269 9.60 -10.11 -12.99
N PRO A 270 9.79 -10.39 -14.29
CA PRO A 270 10.40 -9.44 -15.20
C PRO A 270 9.50 -8.25 -15.55
N ARG A 271 8.20 -8.27 -15.22
CA ARG A 271 7.30 -7.14 -15.51
C ARG A 271 7.62 -5.92 -14.64
N LEU A 272 7.37 -4.74 -15.20
CA LEU A 272 7.53 -3.47 -14.50
C LEU A 272 6.79 -3.50 -13.16
N SER A 273 7.53 -3.27 -12.09
CA SER A 273 7.04 -3.31 -10.71
C SER A 273 7.79 -2.28 -9.86
N GLY A 274 7.23 -1.96 -8.70
CA GLY A 274 7.81 -0.98 -7.79
C GLY A 274 8.08 -1.53 -6.39
N ILE A 275 8.51 -0.64 -5.51
CA ILE A 275 8.70 -0.90 -4.09
C ILE A 275 7.91 0.17 -3.33
N LEU A 276 7.19 -0.25 -2.28
CA LEU A 276 6.69 0.66 -1.27
C LEU A 276 7.70 0.62 -0.11
N LEU A 277 8.51 1.67 0.00
CA LEU A 277 9.38 1.86 1.16
C LEU A 277 8.49 2.07 2.37
N HIS A 278 8.50 1.13 3.29
CA HIS A 278 7.53 1.04 4.38
C HIS A 278 8.20 1.42 5.70
N GLY A 279 7.88 2.61 6.19
CA GLY A 279 8.40 3.22 7.41
C GLY A 279 7.77 2.68 8.69
N LYS A 280 7.44 1.38 8.72
CA LYS A 280 6.70 0.77 9.81
C LYS A 280 7.42 0.86 11.15
N PHE A 281 8.74 0.83 11.11
CA PHE A 281 9.61 0.77 12.28
C PHE A 281 10.18 2.13 12.70
N LEU A 282 9.57 3.23 12.24
CA LEU A 282 9.84 4.57 12.77
C LEU A 282 9.56 4.65 14.28
N PRO A 283 10.12 5.62 15.01
CA PRO A 283 10.08 5.69 16.47
C PRO A 283 8.71 5.48 17.12
N GLU A 284 7.62 5.94 16.48
CA GLU A 284 6.27 5.85 17.01
C GLU A 284 5.71 4.42 17.04
N ILE A 285 6.40 3.45 16.42
CA ILE A 285 5.92 2.06 16.33
C ILE A 285 5.71 1.40 17.69
N VAL A 286 6.49 1.79 18.71
CA VAL A 286 6.37 1.23 20.07
C VAL A 286 5.05 1.69 20.70
N ALA A 287 4.82 3.00 20.74
CA ALA A 287 3.58 3.59 21.25
C ALA A 287 2.36 3.10 20.46
N LYS A 288 2.44 3.08 19.11
CA LYS A 288 1.37 2.55 18.25
C LYS A 288 1.11 1.05 18.53
N SER A 289 2.14 0.25 18.82
CA SER A 289 1.95 -1.18 19.12
C SER A 289 1.33 -1.43 20.49
N GLU A 290 1.66 -0.60 21.49
CA GLU A 290 1.01 -0.63 22.80
C GLU A 290 -0.46 -0.24 22.72
N GLU A 291 -0.77 0.80 21.96
CA GLU A 291 -2.14 1.21 21.66
C GLU A 291 -2.92 0.08 20.95
N GLU A 292 -2.31 -0.60 19.98
CA GLU A 292 -2.95 -1.71 19.26
C GLU A 292 -3.30 -2.90 20.15
N LEU A 293 -2.48 -3.21 21.16
CA LEU A 293 -2.79 -4.24 22.15
C LEU A 293 -4.05 -3.91 22.96
N GLN A 294 -4.36 -2.62 23.12
CA GLN A 294 -5.56 -2.14 23.81
C GLN A 294 -6.76 -2.01 22.86
N ARG A 295 -6.58 -1.39 21.69
CA ARG A 295 -7.66 -0.99 20.77
C ARG A 295 -8.17 -2.10 19.85
N ARG A 296 -7.33 -3.08 19.46
CA ARG A 296 -7.69 -4.23 18.61
C ARG A 296 -8.37 -3.84 17.27
N GLN A 297 -7.95 -2.72 16.66
CA GLN A 297 -8.58 -2.17 15.44
C GLN A 297 -7.88 -2.57 14.14
N HIS A 298 -6.61 -3.00 14.14
CA HIS A 298 -5.82 -3.16 12.91
C HIS A 298 -5.71 -4.59 12.34
N PHE A 299 -6.35 -5.60 12.95
CA PHE A 299 -6.32 -6.98 12.45
C PHE A 299 -7.66 -7.71 12.49
N ALA A 300 -7.88 -8.61 11.52
CA ALA A 300 -9.05 -9.49 11.50
C ALA A 300 -9.02 -10.55 12.61
N ARG A 301 -7.82 -10.92 13.09
CA ARG A 301 -7.56 -11.86 14.20
C ARG A 301 -6.53 -11.24 15.17
N PRO A 302 -6.93 -10.33 16.06
CA PRO A 302 -6.02 -9.65 16.98
C PRO A 302 -5.20 -10.63 17.83
N GLU A 303 -5.77 -11.78 18.20
CA GLU A 303 -5.14 -12.78 19.07
C GLU A 303 -3.87 -13.38 18.44
N ALA A 304 -3.87 -13.54 17.11
CA ALA A 304 -2.74 -14.09 16.37
C ALA A 304 -1.52 -13.14 16.32
N TYR A 305 -1.72 -11.85 16.62
CA TYR A 305 -0.69 -10.80 16.50
C TYR A 305 -0.29 -10.20 17.86
N VAL A 306 -0.88 -10.64 18.98
CA VAL A 306 -0.45 -10.21 20.33
C VAL A 306 1.04 -10.47 20.56
N GLY A 307 1.53 -11.65 20.17
CA GLY A 307 2.95 -11.99 20.26
C GLY A 307 3.84 -11.06 19.43
N TYR A 308 3.39 -10.68 18.24
CA TYR A 308 4.08 -9.74 17.35
C TYR A 308 4.19 -8.35 17.97
N HIS A 309 3.09 -7.79 18.50
CA HIS A 309 3.13 -6.47 19.15
C HIS A 309 3.99 -6.48 20.41
N ARG A 310 3.91 -7.53 21.23
CA ARG A 310 4.79 -7.69 22.41
C ARG A 310 6.26 -7.74 22.00
N ALA A 311 6.60 -8.46 20.93
CA ALA A 311 7.96 -8.54 20.44
C ALA A 311 8.48 -7.19 19.92
N ILE A 312 7.61 -6.36 19.32
CA ILE A 312 7.98 -4.99 18.95
C ILE A 312 8.24 -4.13 20.19
N THR A 313 7.37 -4.20 21.21
CA THR A 313 7.52 -3.45 22.47
C THR A 313 8.79 -3.84 23.22
N ALA A 314 9.33 -5.05 23.02
CA ALA A 314 10.64 -5.46 23.55
C ALA A 314 11.83 -4.74 22.87
N ARG A 315 11.59 -3.94 21.82
CA ARG A 315 12.56 -3.13 21.09
C ARG A 315 13.81 -3.91 20.66
N PRO A 316 13.67 -5.02 19.90
CA PRO A 316 14.80 -5.80 19.40
C PRO A 316 15.62 -4.99 18.41
N VAL A 317 16.87 -5.39 18.20
CA VAL A 317 17.67 -4.97 17.04
C VAL A 317 17.29 -5.89 15.89
N LEU A 318 16.77 -5.33 14.79
CA LEU A 318 16.37 -6.12 13.61
C LEU A 318 17.54 -6.41 12.66
N ARG A 319 18.57 -5.56 12.68
CA ARG A 319 19.73 -5.70 11.84
C ARG A 319 20.45 -7.02 12.14
N GLY A 320 20.76 -7.78 11.09
CA GLY A 320 21.52 -9.02 11.15
C GLY A 320 22.33 -9.28 9.88
N PRO A 321 22.84 -10.50 9.68
CA PRO A 321 23.72 -10.82 8.54
C PRO A 321 23.07 -10.59 7.17
N ASP A 322 21.76 -10.79 7.05
CA ASP A 322 21.00 -10.64 5.80
C ASP A 322 20.57 -9.19 5.50
N SER A 323 20.87 -8.27 6.43
CA SER A 323 20.50 -6.87 6.31
C SER A 323 21.37 -6.15 5.29
N ARG A 324 20.73 -5.40 4.39
CA ARG A 324 21.39 -4.53 3.42
C ARG A 324 21.05 -3.08 3.73
N ARG A 325 22.00 -2.18 3.52
CA ARG A 325 21.75 -0.74 3.56
C ARG A 325 21.10 -0.32 2.24
N PHE A 326 20.03 0.46 2.30
CA PHE A 326 19.40 1.06 1.14
C PHE A 326 20.33 2.08 0.50
N THR A 327 20.54 1.95 -0.81
CA THR A 327 21.42 2.83 -1.59
C THR A 327 20.74 3.45 -2.82
N GLY A 328 19.59 2.93 -3.23
CA GLY A 328 18.86 3.44 -4.37
C GLY A 328 18.00 2.38 -5.04
N TRP A 329 17.26 2.79 -6.07
CA TRP A 329 16.35 1.91 -6.80
C TRP A 329 17.11 0.88 -7.65
N GLN A 330 18.31 1.19 -8.14
CA GLN A 330 19.14 0.29 -8.93
C GLN A 330 19.49 -0.98 -8.16
N GLN A 331 19.89 -0.81 -6.89
CA GLN A 331 20.15 -1.91 -5.97
C GLN A 331 18.95 -2.86 -5.86
N LEU A 332 17.73 -2.33 -5.81
CA LEU A 332 16.52 -3.13 -5.66
C LEU A 332 16.15 -3.88 -6.96
N VAL A 333 16.54 -3.36 -8.12
CA VAL A 333 16.45 -4.07 -9.41
C VAL A 333 17.50 -5.19 -9.45
N ASP A 334 18.75 -4.91 -9.07
CA ASP A 334 19.83 -5.90 -9.05
C ASP A 334 19.54 -7.07 -8.10
N LEU A 335 18.88 -6.78 -6.98
CA LEU A 335 18.40 -7.79 -6.01
C LEU A 335 17.15 -8.54 -6.50
N GLY A 336 16.56 -8.16 -7.64
CA GLY A 336 15.35 -8.77 -8.18
C GLY A 336 14.07 -8.47 -7.37
N LEU A 337 14.07 -7.43 -6.54
CA LEU A 337 12.92 -7.06 -5.71
C LEU A 337 11.85 -6.29 -6.48
N MET A 338 12.28 -5.60 -7.53
CA MET A 338 11.43 -4.98 -8.56
C MET A 338 12.11 -5.10 -9.93
N SER A 339 11.40 -4.76 -10.99
CA SER A 339 11.92 -4.83 -12.36
C SER A 339 11.56 -3.57 -13.13
N ALA A 340 12.46 -3.12 -14.02
CA ALA A 340 12.24 -2.03 -14.97
C ALA A 340 11.27 -2.39 -16.12
N GLY A 341 10.82 -3.64 -16.18
CA GLY A 341 10.10 -4.18 -17.32
C GLY A 341 11.03 -4.50 -18.47
N ALA A 342 10.55 -5.28 -19.44
CA ALA A 342 11.23 -5.35 -20.73
C ALA A 342 11.13 -3.97 -21.41
N GLU A 343 12.26 -3.41 -21.85
CA GLU A 343 12.21 -2.32 -22.82
C GLU A 343 11.45 -2.83 -24.06
N PRO A 344 10.55 -2.03 -24.65
CA PRO A 344 10.02 -2.38 -25.96
C PRO A 344 11.22 -2.52 -26.90
N ASN A 345 11.43 -3.74 -27.39
CA ASN A 345 12.46 -4.03 -28.40
C ASN A 345 12.38 -2.92 -29.47
N THR A 346 13.41 -2.08 -29.55
CA THR A 346 13.67 -1.27 -30.73
C THR A 346 14.02 -2.24 -31.85
N ARG A 347 12.99 -2.69 -32.57
CA ARG A 347 13.13 -3.38 -33.85
C ARG A 347 12.37 -2.61 -34.90
#